data_AF-A0A2V7WUR7-F1
#
_entry.id   AF-A0A2V7WUR7-F1
#
_cell.length_a   1.000
_cell.length_b   1.000
_cell.length_c   1.000
_cell.angle_alpha   90.00
_cell.angle_beta   90.00
_cell.angle_gamma   90.00
#
_symmetry.space_group_name_H-M   'P 1'
#
loop_
_entity.id
_entity.type
_entity.pdbx_description
1 polymer ?
#
loop_
_entity_poly.entity_id
_entity_poly.type
_entity_poly.pdbx_seq_one_letter_code
_entity_poly.pdbx_strand_id
1 'polypeptide(L)' 'FSLARLRGALFRKRAATEAVHELGHTFGLAHCDDPHCVMWFSNNLAETDRKGTRFCGRHQKELARSRL' A
#
# COMPACT_ATOMS: atom_id res chain seq x y z
N PHE A 1 6.40 -0.14 -6.66
CA PHE A 1 7.69 0.23 -6.02
C PHE A 1 8.59 -1.02 -5.96
N SER A 2 9.93 -0.94 -5.94
CA SER A 2 10.79 -2.14 -5.93
C SER A 2 11.09 -2.63 -4.50
N LEU A 3 10.72 -3.88 -4.19
CA LEU A 3 10.97 -4.52 -2.89
C LEU A 3 12.47 -4.65 -2.54
N ALA A 4 13.36 -4.66 -3.54
CA ALA A 4 14.81 -4.74 -3.34
C ALA A 4 15.38 -3.55 -2.53
N ARG A 5 14.63 -2.46 -2.41
CA ARG A 5 15.03 -1.26 -1.66
C ARG A 5 14.72 -1.36 -0.15
N LEU A 6 13.98 -2.38 0.28
CA LEU A 6 13.55 -2.53 1.67
C LEU A 6 14.71 -2.99 2.56
N ARG A 7 15.04 -2.21 3.59
CA ARG A 7 16.14 -2.47 4.53
C ARG A 7 15.99 -1.71 5.85
N GLY A 8 16.83 -2.05 6.83
CA GLY A 8 17.00 -1.33 8.09
C GLY A 8 15.89 -1.60 9.12
N ALA A 9 15.85 -0.78 10.17
CA ALA A 9 14.96 -0.98 11.33
C ALA A 9 13.46 -1.02 10.98
N LEU A 10 13.06 -0.37 9.88
CA LEU A 10 11.66 -0.34 9.41
C LEU A 10 11.33 -1.44 8.39
N PHE A 11 12.22 -2.39 8.13
CA PHE A 11 12.04 -3.42 7.11
C PHE A 11 10.69 -4.13 7.22
N ARG A 12 10.32 -4.64 8.40
CA ARG A 12 9.04 -5.35 8.60
C ARG A 12 7.83 -4.46 8.33
N LYS A 13 7.86 -3.21 8.78
CA LYS A 13 6.78 -2.24 8.54
C LYS A 13 6.60 -2.00 7.04
N ARG A 14 7.69 -1.73 6.33
CA ARG A 14 7.66 -1.44 4.89
C ARG A 14 7.27 -2.67 4.06
N ALA A 15 7.77 -3.85 4.42
CA ALA A 15 7.38 -5.10 3.78
C ALA A 15 5.88 -5.36 3.92
N ALA A 16 5.31 -5.15 5.11
CA ALA A 16 3.86 -5.26 5.31
C ALA A 16 3.09 -4.21 4.48
N THR A 17 3.55 -2.96 4.45
CA THR A 17 2.94 -1.89 3.63
C THR A 17 2.88 -2.26 2.14
N GLU A 18 4.01 -2.68 1.55
CA GLU A 18 4.06 -3.01 0.13
C GLU A 18 3.35 -4.34 -0.17
N ALA A 19 3.38 -5.33 0.73
CA ALA A 19 2.59 -6.55 0.58
C ALA A 19 1.09 -6.26 0.51
N VAL A 20 0.57 -5.40 1.40
CA VAL A 20 -0.85 -4.99 1.37
C VAL A 20 -1.17 -4.18 0.11
N HIS A 21 -0.25 -3.35 -0.38
CA HIS A 21 -0.40 -2.61 -1.64
C HIS A 21 -0.59 -3.56 -2.84
N GLU A 22 0.33 -4.52 -3.00
CA GLU A 22 0.26 -5.47 -4.12
C GLU A 22 -0.95 -6.41 -3.99
N LEU A 23 -1.31 -6.84 -2.77
CA LEU A 23 -2.58 -7.55 -2.56
C LEU A 23 -3.77 -6.70 -2.99
N GLY A 24 -3.78 -5.40 -2.70
CA GLY A 24 -4.79 -4.47 -3.19
C GLY A 24 -4.96 -4.53 -4.70
N HIS A 25 -3.85 -4.60 -5.45
CA HIS A 25 -3.89 -4.82 -6.90
C HIS A 25 -4.50 -6.17 -7.28
N THR A 26 -4.23 -7.26 -6.55
CA THR A 26 -4.90 -8.56 -6.79
C THR A 26 -6.41 -8.53 -6.56
N PHE A 27 -6.91 -7.60 -5.74
CA PHE A 27 -8.34 -7.35 -5.52
C PHE A 27 -8.94 -6.29 -6.47
N GLY A 28 -8.17 -5.85 -7.48
CA GLY A 28 -8.62 -4.91 -8.51
C GLY A 28 -8.52 -3.43 -8.13
N LEU A 29 -7.86 -3.08 -7.02
CA LEU A 29 -7.73 -1.69 -6.61
C LEU A 29 -6.65 -0.96 -7.45
N ALA A 30 -6.98 0.25 -7.91
CA ALA A 30 -6.04 1.13 -8.59
C ALA A 30 -5.23 1.97 -7.59
N HIS A 31 -4.23 2.71 -8.09
CA HIS A 31 -3.50 3.66 -7.25
C HIS A 31 -4.43 4.74 -6.66
N CYS A 32 -4.05 5.24 -5.49
CA CYS A 32 -4.73 6.34 -4.80
C CYS A 32 -3.92 7.63 -4.90
N ASP A 33 -4.62 8.76 -5.01
CA ASP A 33 -4.01 10.10 -4.87
C ASP A 33 -3.89 10.54 -3.40
N ASP A 34 -4.42 9.75 -2.44
CA ASP A 34 -4.28 9.99 -1.01
C ASP A 34 -2.94 9.41 -0.53
N PRO A 35 -1.98 10.25 -0.09
CA PRO A 35 -0.65 9.80 0.33
C PRO A 35 -0.65 9.02 1.65
N HIS A 36 -1.79 8.91 2.34
CA HIS A 36 -1.97 8.09 3.53
C HIS A 36 -2.68 6.76 3.23
N CYS A 37 -3.10 6.53 1.99
CA CYS A 37 -3.65 5.25 1.59
C CYS A 37 -2.52 4.29 1.17
N VAL A 38 -2.61 3.02 1.58
CA VAL A 38 -1.67 1.96 1.17
C VAL A 38 -1.55 1.82 -0.36
N MET A 39 -2.59 2.19 -1.12
CA MET A 39 -2.59 2.23 -2.59
C MET A 39 -1.89 3.47 -3.19
N TRP A 40 -1.31 4.37 -2.40
CA TRP A 40 -0.45 5.44 -2.91
C TRP A 40 0.80 4.86 -3.59
N PHE A 41 1.08 5.33 -4.81
CA PHE A 41 2.27 4.93 -5.54
C PHE A 41 3.52 5.61 -4.95
N SER A 42 4.41 4.81 -4.36
CA SER A 42 5.63 5.31 -3.71
C SER A 42 6.83 5.18 -4.64
N ASN A 43 7.65 6.23 -4.74
CA ASN A 43 8.89 6.26 -5.51
C ASN A 43 10.14 6.06 -4.63
N ASN A 44 10.02 6.39 -3.34
CA ASN A 44 11.11 6.33 -2.36
C ASN A 44 10.62 5.77 -1.01
N LEU A 45 11.57 5.44 -0.13
CA LEU A 45 11.27 4.82 1.17
C LEU A 45 10.48 5.76 2.11
N ALA A 46 10.71 7.07 2.02
CA ALA A 46 10.01 8.04 2.87
C ALA A 46 8.50 8.10 2.55
N GLU A 47 8.13 7.94 1.28
CA GLU A 47 6.73 7.82 0.86
C GLU A 47 6.09 6.52 1.35
N THR A 48 6.79 5.37 1.25
CA THR A 48 6.31 4.10 1.84
C THR A 48 6.14 4.21 3.36
N ASP A 49 7.05 4.92 4.05
CA ASP A 49 6.98 5.11 5.50
C ASP A 49 5.76 5.93 5.93
N ARG A 50 5.28 6.84 5.06
CA ARG A 50 4.13 7.73 5.28
C ARG A 50 2.79 7.01 5.21
N LYS A 51 2.54 6.19 4.18
CA LYS A 51 1.21 5.61 3.92
C LYS A 51 0.80 4.49 4.89
N GLY A 52 1.73 3.65 5.32
CA GLY A 52 1.41 2.48 6.16
C GLY A 52 0.48 1.47 5.48
N THR A 53 -0.17 0.60 6.24
CA THR A 53 -0.97 -0.52 5.73
C THR A 53 -2.46 -0.23 5.56
N ARG A 54 -2.92 1.01 5.80
CA ARG A 54 -4.35 1.33 5.84
C ARG A 54 -4.89 1.72 4.47
N PHE A 55 -6.04 1.18 4.10
CA PHE A 55 -6.84 1.70 2.98
C PHE A 55 -7.60 2.97 3.40
N CYS A 56 -7.74 3.93 2.50
CA CYS A 56 -8.65 5.07 2.69
C CYS A 56 -10.12 4.62 2.61
N GLY A 57 -11.05 5.47 3.02
CA GLY A 57 -12.49 5.12 3.02
C GLY A 57 -13.03 4.71 1.64
N ARG A 58 -12.47 5.23 0.54
CA ARG A 58 -12.81 4.82 -0.83
C ARG A 58 -12.41 3.37 -1.09
N HIS A 59 -11.13 3.04 -0.91
CA HIS A 59 -10.61 1.70 -1.16
C HIS A 59 -11.14 0.65 -0.17
N GLN A 60 -11.48 1.04 1.06
CA GLN A 60 -12.20 0.15 1.99
C GLN A 60 -13.57 -0.27 1.42
N LYS A 61 -14.33 0.68 0.87
CA LYS A 61 -15.63 0.40 0.24
C LYS A 61 -15.49 -0.41 -1.05
N GLU A 62 -14.46 -0.15 -1.85
CA GLU A 62 -14.17 -0.97 -3.04
C GLU A 62 -13.81 -2.40 -2.66
N LEU A 63 -12.88 -2.59 -1.72
CA LEU A 63 -12.47 -3.91 -1.25
C LEU A 63 -13.64 -4.71 -0.64
N ALA A 64 -14.53 -4.05 0.12
CA ALA A 64 -15.74 -4.69 0.64
C ALA A 64 -16.73 -5.13 -0.45
N ARG A 65 -16.63 -4.56 -1.66
CA ARG A 65 -17.43 -4.93 -2.84
C ARG A 65 -16.72 -5.95 -3.73
N SER A 66 -15.40 -6.07 -3.63
CA SER A 66 -14.60 -7.11 -4.28
C SER A 66 -14.94 -8.48 -3.70
N ARG A 67 -16.02 -9.08 -4.20
CA ARG A 67 -16.39 -10.47 -3.91
C ARG A 67 -15.37 -11.38 -4.59
N LEU A 68 -14.63 -12.15 -3.80
CA LEU A 68 -14.18 -13.47 -4.22
C LEU A 68 -15.40 -14.40 -4.32
#